data_AF-A0A0E9LZL5-F1
#
_entry.id   AF-A0A0E9LZL5-F1
#
_cell.length_a   1.000
_cell.length_b   1.000
_cell.length_c   1.000
_cell.angle_alpha   90.00
_cell.angle_beta   90.00
_cell.angle_gamma   90.00
#
_symmetry.space_group_name_H-M   'P 1'
#
loop_
_entity.id
_entity.type
_entity.pdbx_description
1 polymer ?
#
loop_
_entity_poly.entity_id
_entity_poly.type
_entity_poly.pdbx_seq_one_letter_code
_entity_poly.pdbx_strand_id
1 'polypeptide(L)'
;MTSSINPQAAILQLKERSDKLDQKHFDWVAWKRGTLLVLQNIFGTDSPYYQQLAETDYEYSSWSLRDTSGSSDPVKSSCLDLLDICRTDLLSHQEGSISTKEKMAKLLSQYLTASQISKMMEVVKSDIPPHQKNEQIGEILKEFSPELSTKVLIELIREFS
;
A
#
# COMPACT_ATOMS: atom_id res chain seq x y z
N MET A 1 -14.55 7.19 15.03
CA MET A 1 -14.32 7.85 13.72
C MET A 1 -13.11 7.19 13.09
N THR A 2 -13.32 6.13 12.32
CA THR A 2 -12.23 5.46 11.59
C THR A 2 -11.94 6.28 10.34
N SER A 3 -11.00 7.22 10.43
CA SER A 3 -10.49 7.89 9.25
C SER A 3 -9.91 6.81 8.34
N SER A 4 -10.42 6.69 7.12
CA SER A 4 -9.89 5.76 6.12
C SER A 4 -8.47 6.21 5.77
N ILE A 5 -7.48 5.68 6.46
CA ILE A 5 -6.06 6.03 6.26
C ILE A 5 -5.71 5.68 4.83
N ASN A 6 -5.21 6.65 4.06
CA ASN A 6 -4.68 6.39 2.73
C ASN A 6 -3.30 5.73 2.89
N PRO A 7 -3.14 4.45 2.51
CA PRO A 7 -1.92 3.70 2.81
C PRO A 7 -0.72 4.18 1.98
N GLN A 8 -0.92 4.80 0.80
CA GLN A 8 0.18 5.44 0.06
C GLN A 8 0.71 6.69 0.77
N ALA A 9 -0.20 7.51 1.32
CA ALA A 9 0.18 8.68 2.11
C ALA A 9 0.92 8.27 3.40
N ALA A 10 0.46 7.19 4.05
CA ALA A 10 1.11 6.63 5.23
C ALA A 10 2.55 6.14 4.94
N ILE A 11 2.75 5.42 3.83
CA ILE A 11 4.10 4.97 3.40
C ILE A 11 5.01 6.17 3.13
N LEU A 12 4.50 7.24 2.51
CA LEU A 12 5.29 8.45 2.27
C LEU A 12 5.69 9.14 3.58
N GLN A 13 4.76 9.26 4.52
CA GLN A 13 5.04 9.85 5.84
C GLN A 13 6.10 9.06 6.60
N LEU A 14 6.05 7.73 6.56
CA LEU A 14 7.07 6.87 7.18
C LEU A 14 8.43 7.04 6.51
N LYS A 15 8.49 7.11 5.18
CA LYS A 15 9.73 7.39 4.44
C LYS A 15 10.35 8.73 4.85
N GLU A 16 9.54 9.79 4.95
CA GLU A 16 10.05 11.08 5.44
C GLU A 16 10.60 11.01 6.87
N ARG A 17 10.07 10.11 7.72
CA ARG A 17 10.63 9.92 9.07
C ARG A 17 11.99 9.23 9.01
N SER A 18 12.17 8.24 8.13
CA SER A 18 13.46 7.59 7.88
C SER A 18 14.49 8.60 7.39
N ASP A 19 14.15 9.43 6.39
CA ASP A 19 15.07 10.43 5.83
C ASP A 19 15.51 11.47 6.87
N LYS A 20 14.69 11.73 7.88
CA LYS A 20 15.02 12.66 8.97
C LYS A 20 16.05 12.11 9.97
N LEU A 21 16.17 10.79 10.11
CA LEU A 21 17.15 10.17 11.03
C LEU A 21 18.60 10.49 10.64
N ASP A 22 18.86 10.68 9.34
CA ASP A 22 20.19 10.94 8.78
C ASP A 22 20.52 12.42 8.61
N GLN A 23 19.69 13.33 9.11
CA GLN A 23 19.95 14.76 9.00
C GLN A 23 21.13 15.20 9.89
N LYS A 24 21.95 16.12 9.36
CA LYS A 24 23.14 16.66 10.02
C LYS A 24 22.85 17.30 11.39
N HIS A 25 21.65 17.84 11.58
CA HIS A 25 21.17 18.46 12.82
C HIS A 25 20.01 17.67 13.40
N PHE A 26 20.21 16.36 13.57
CA PHE A 26 19.19 15.46 14.11
C PHE A 26 18.83 15.79 15.56
N ASP A 27 17.55 16.01 15.83
CA ASP A 27 16.98 16.16 17.17
C ASP A 27 16.13 14.92 17.48
N TRP A 28 16.64 14.06 18.36
CA TRP A 28 15.97 12.84 18.79
C TRP A 28 14.59 13.09 19.39
N VAL A 29 14.46 14.10 20.25
CA VAL A 29 13.22 14.35 21.01
C VAL A 29 12.13 14.84 20.07
N ALA A 30 12.47 15.79 19.18
CA ALA A 30 11.54 16.31 18.19
C ALA A 30 11.15 15.22 17.18
N TRP A 31 12.12 14.44 16.71
CA TRP A 31 11.89 13.35 15.77
C TRP A 31 11.01 12.26 16.39
N LYS A 32 11.34 11.76 17.59
CA LYS A 32 10.58 10.71 18.31
C LYS A 32 9.13 11.13 18.51
N ARG A 33 8.88 12.35 18.99
CA ARG A 33 7.52 12.89 19.16
C ARG A 33 6.74 12.94 17.85
N GLY A 34 7.35 13.46 16.79
CA GLY A 34 6.71 13.55 15.48
C GLY A 34 6.41 12.18 14.88
N THR A 35 7.31 11.22 15.03
CA THR A 35 7.15 9.85 14.51
C THR A 35 6.10 9.08 15.30
N LEU A 36 6.03 9.23 16.63
CA LEU A 36 4.96 8.63 17.44
C LEU A 36 3.57 9.10 17.02
N LEU A 37 3.40 10.38 16.69
CA LEU A 37 2.11 10.88 16.17
C LEU A 37 1.74 10.24 14.82
N VAL A 38 2.72 10.03 13.94
CA VAL A 38 2.51 9.33 12.67
C VAL A 38 2.11 7.88 12.91
N LEU A 39 2.83 7.15 13.76
CA LEU A 39 2.51 5.76 14.10
C LEU A 39 1.15 5.61 14.78
N GLN A 40 0.81 6.52 15.70
CA GLN A 40 -0.51 6.56 16.33
C GLN A 40 -1.63 6.72 15.28
N ASN A 41 -1.43 7.60 14.30
CA ASN A 41 -2.43 7.83 13.27
C ASN A 41 -2.57 6.66 12.29
N ILE A 42 -1.48 5.91 12.04
CA ILE A 42 -1.48 4.80 11.08
C ILE A 42 -1.94 3.48 11.74
N PHE A 43 -1.40 3.16 12.91
CA PHE A 43 -1.53 1.85 13.56
C PHE A 43 -2.24 1.89 14.93
N GLY A 44 -2.42 3.08 15.51
CA GLY A 44 -2.95 3.25 16.86
C GLY A 44 -1.87 3.15 17.95
N THR A 45 -2.19 3.66 19.15
CA THR A 45 -1.28 3.64 20.31
C THR A 45 -1.02 2.24 20.84
N ASP A 46 -1.94 1.30 20.63
CA ASP A 46 -1.82 -0.07 21.12
C ASP A 46 -0.98 -0.95 20.18
N SER A 47 -0.50 -0.40 19.07
CA SER A 47 0.33 -1.14 18.12
C SER A 47 1.72 -1.44 18.68
N PRO A 48 2.30 -2.62 18.37
CA PRO A 48 3.65 -2.95 18.79
C PRO A 48 4.69 -1.96 18.25
N TYR A 49 4.46 -1.39 17.06
CA TYR A 49 5.34 -0.39 16.47
C TYR A 49 5.38 0.91 17.29
N TYR A 50 4.20 1.37 17.75
CA TYR A 50 4.11 2.58 18.57
C TYR A 50 4.80 2.36 19.92
N GLN A 51 4.49 1.25 20.60
CA GLN A 51 5.05 0.93 21.91
C GLN A 51 6.58 0.78 21.86
N GLN A 52 7.09 0.06 20.86
CA GLN A 52 8.54 -0.12 20.68
C GLN A 52 9.26 1.21 20.52
N LEU A 53 8.73 2.13 19.69
CA LEU A 53 9.34 3.46 19.56
C LEU A 53 9.18 4.28 20.85
N ALA A 54 8.03 4.20 21.53
CA ALA A 54 7.77 4.95 22.76
C ALA A 54 8.76 4.60 23.87
N GLU A 55 9.10 3.31 23.98
CA GLU A 55 10.06 2.75 24.95
C GLU A 55 11.53 2.91 24.55
N THR A 56 11.81 3.28 23.29
CA THR A 56 13.19 3.48 22.83
C THR A 56 13.78 4.74 23.46
N ASP A 57 14.79 4.59 24.30
CA ASP A 57 15.56 5.72 24.82
C ASP A 57 16.89 5.89 24.08
N TYR A 58 17.23 7.15 23.81
CA TYR A 58 18.47 7.51 23.15
C TYR A 58 19.45 7.97 24.22
N GLU A 59 20.12 7.01 24.86
CA GLU A 59 21.16 7.32 25.83
C GLU A 59 22.41 7.84 25.13
N TYR A 60 22.52 9.15 25.04
CA TYR A 60 23.74 9.84 24.64
C TYR A 60 24.75 9.84 25.79
N SER A 61 25.20 8.66 26.23
CA SER A 61 26.25 8.57 27.24
C SER A 61 27.60 8.91 26.59
N SER A 62 28.37 9.82 27.17
CA SER A 62 29.68 10.25 26.63
C SER A 62 30.74 9.13 26.55
N TRP A 63 30.38 7.91 26.97
CA TRP A 63 31.16 6.68 26.83
C TRP A 63 30.89 5.94 25.51
N SER A 64 29.70 6.07 24.91
CA SER A 64 29.36 5.41 23.63
C SER A 64 30.08 6.05 22.42
N LEU A 65 30.49 7.32 22.54
CA LEU A 65 31.17 8.07 21.48
C LEU A 65 32.63 7.64 21.23
N ARG A 66 33.27 6.89 22.15
CA ARG A 66 34.64 6.39 21.92
C ARG A 66 34.67 5.14 21.05
N ASP A 67 33.69 4.25 21.20
CA ASP A 67 33.69 2.95 20.51
C ASP A 67 32.97 2.96 19.16
N THR A 68 32.15 3.98 18.84
CA THR A 68 31.47 4.10 17.54
C THR A 68 32.28 4.82 16.46
N SER A 69 33.61 4.89 16.62
CA SER A 69 34.53 5.50 15.64
C SER A 69 34.61 4.63 14.37
N GLY A 70 33.52 4.58 13.59
CA GLY A 70 33.42 3.83 12.32
C GLY A 70 32.15 2.99 12.14
N SER A 71 31.25 2.89 13.12
CA SER A 71 30.00 2.11 13.02
C SER A 71 28.76 3.01 12.95
N SER A 72 27.69 2.56 12.28
CA SER A 72 26.41 3.28 12.29
C SER A 72 25.85 3.38 13.71
N ASP A 73 25.09 4.44 13.98
CA ASP A 73 24.39 4.66 15.25
C ASP A 73 23.35 3.54 15.46
N PRO A 74 23.49 2.68 16.47
CA PRO A 74 22.67 1.50 16.64
C PRO A 74 21.20 1.83 16.94
N VAL A 75 20.93 2.94 17.63
CA VAL A 75 19.55 3.35 17.92
C VAL A 75 18.88 3.88 16.66
N LYS A 76 19.61 4.68 15.85
CA LYS A 76 19.09 5.12 14.54
C LYS A 76 18.87 3.95 13.60
N SER A 77 19.78 2.97 13.57
CA SER A 77 19.62 1.76 12.76
C SER A 77 18.37 0.98 13.16
N SER A 78 18.15 0.77 14.46
CA SER A 78 16.95 0.08 14.96
C SER A 78 15.66 0.84 14.62
N CYS A 79 15.69 2.18 14.69
CA CYS A 79 14.56 3.02 14.29
C CYS A 79 14.28 2.96 12.78
N LEU A 80 15.32 2.90 11.94
CA LEU A 80 15.17 2.70 10.49
C LEU A 80 14.52 1.34 10.19
N ASP A 81 15.02 0.28 10.81
CA ASP A 81 14.48 -1.07 10.66
C ASP A 81 13.00 -1.12 11.05
N LEU A 82 12.62 -0.51 12.18
CA LEU A 82 11.23 -0.42 12.62
C LEU A 82 10.35 0.28 11.58
N LEU A 83 10.80 1.40 11.02
CA LEU A 83 10.04 2.15 10.01
C LEU A 83 9.90 1.38 8.70
N ASP A 84 10.93 0.62 8.30
CA ASP A 84 10.87 -0.22 7.10
C ASP A 84 9.98 -1.45 7.29
N ILE A 85 9.94 -2.04 8.49
CA ILE A 85 8.94 -3.06 8.85
C ILE A 85 7.53 -2.48 8.72
N CYS A 86 7.27 -1.31 9.31
CA CYS A 86 5.97 -0.63 9.20
C CYS A 86 5.55 -0.40 7.74
N ARG A 87 6.49 0.02 6.89
CA ARG A 87 6.23 0.24 5.46
C ARG A 87 5.96 -1.05 4.72
N THR A 88 6.71 -2.10 5.03
CA THR A 88 6.52 -3.44 4.46
C THR A 88 5.15 -3.99 4.82
N ASP A 89 4.76 -3.89 6.09
CA ASP A 89 3.45 -4.35 6.55
C ASP A 89 2.31 -3.59 5.85
N LEU A 90 2.43 -2.26 5.68
CA LEU A 90 1.44 -1.48 4.90
C LEU A 90 1.35 -1.92 3.44
N LEU A 91 2.48 -2.31 2.82
CA LEU A 91 2.49 -2.83 1.45
C LEU A 91 1.86 -4.22 1.38
N SER A 92 2.19 -5.12 2.31
CA SER A 92 1.62 -6.47 2.37
C SER A 92 0.10 -6.45 2.64
N HIS A 93 -0.37 -5.52 3.46
CA HIS A 93 -1.81 -5.31 3.67
C HIS A 93 -2.50 -4.73 2.43
N GLN A 94 -1.80 -4.00 1.55
CA GLN A 94 -2.32 -3.60 0.24
C GLN A 94 -2.37 -4.77 -0.75
N GLU A 95 -1.39 -5.66 -0.75
CA GLU A 95 -1.40 -6.86 -1.61
C GLU A 95 -2.53 -7.83 -1.23
N GLY A 96 -2.88 -7.91 0.06
CA GLY A 96 -4.08 -8.61 0.55
C GLY A 96 -5.40 -7.89 0.25
N SER A 97 -5.35 -6.58 -0.06
CA SER A 97 -6.50 -5.69 -0.28
C SER A 97 -6.52 -5.12 -1.69
N ILE A 98 -6.18 -5.90 -2.72
CA ILE A 98 -6.62 -5.56 -4.08
C ILE A 98 -8.15 -5.58 -4.02
N SER A 99 -8.78 -4.42 -4.25
CA SER A 99 -10.24 -4.31 -4.31
C SER A 99 -10.77 -5.38 -5.25
N THR A 100 -11.93 -6.00 -4.95
CA THR A 100 -12.56 -6.96 -5.88
C THR A 100 -12.61 -6.42 -7.31
N LYS A 101 -12.81 -5.10 -7.47
CA LYS A 101 -12.76 -4.41 -8.76
C LYS A 101 -11.40 -4.48 -9.45
N GLU A 102 -10.30 -4.32 -8.72
CA GLU A 102 -8.94 -4.35 -9.27
C GLU A 102 -8.48 -5.78 -9.56
N LYS A 103 -8.89 -6.77 -8.74
CA LYS A 103 -8.67 -8.20 -9.05
C LYS A 103 -9.42 -8.60 -10.30
N MET A 104 -10.69 -8.20 -10.41
CA MET A 104 -11.50 -8.40 -11.60
C MET A 104 -10.91 -7.69 -12.82
N ALA A 105 -10.45 -6.45 -12.69
CA ALA A 105 -9.79 -5.73 -13.77
C ALA A 105 -8.52 -6.43 -14.25
N LYS A 106 -7.70 -6.93 -13.31
CA LYS A 106 -6.50 -7.72 -13.62
C LYS A 106 -6.85 -9.02 -14.32
N LEU A 107 -7.83 -9.77 -13.82
CA LEU A 107 -8.30 -11.01 -14.42
C LEU A 107 -8.82 -10.76 -15.84
N LEU A 108 -9.68 -9.75 -16.03
CA LEU A 108 -10.17 -9.36 -17.36
C LEU A 108 -9.01 -8.97 -18.30
N SER A 109 -8.00 -8.25 -17.82
CA SER A 109 -6.83 -7.87 -18.65
C SER A 109 -5.92 -9.04 -19.06
N GLN A 110 -6.00 -10.19 -18.36
CA GLN A 110 -5.26 -11.40 -18.75
C GLN A 110 -5.92 -12.15 -19.90
N TYR A 111 -7.24 -11.98 -20.07
CA TYR A 111 -8.03 -12.69 -21.07
C TYR A 111 -8.49 -11.80 -22.22
N LEU A 112 -8.56 -10.49 -22.00
CA LEU A 112 -9.00 -9.50 -22.99
C LEU A 112 -7.81 -8.73 -23.57
N THR A 113 -7.84 -8.50 -24.88
CA THR A 113 -6.85 -7.64 -25.53
C THR A 113 -7.13 -6.16 -25.25
N ALA A 114 -6.08 -5.33 -25.31
CA ALA A 114 -6.21 -3.87 -25.14
C ALA A 114 -7.21 -3.24 -26.13
N SER A 115 -7.33 -3.80 -27.34
CA SER A 115 -8.30 -3.38 -28.36
C SER A 115 -9.75 -3.64 -27.92
N GLN A 116 -10.02 -4.82 -27.35
CA GLN A 116 -11.35 -5.18 -26.85
C GLN A 116 -11.74 -4.38 -25.62
N ILE A 117 -10.81 -4.17 -24.69
CA ILE A 117 -11.02 -3.30 -23.52
C ILE A 117 -11.36 -1.88 -23.98
N SER A 118 -10.65 -1.36 -24.97
CA SER A 118 -10.89 -0.01 -25.50
C SER A 118 -12.28 0.12 -26.12
N LYS A 119 -12.72 -0.85 -26.94
CA LYS A 119 -14.08 -0.88 -27.51
C LYS A 119 -15.16 -0.89 -26.42
N MET A 120 -15.00 -1.74 -25.39
CA MET A 120 -15.96 -1.79 -24.28
C MET A 120 -15.98 -0.46 -23.51
N MET A 121 -14.83 0.18 -23.31
CA MET A 121 -14.73 1.47 -22.64
C MET A 121 -15.35 2.61 -23.45
N GLU A 122 -15.27 2.57 -24.79
CA GLU A 122 -16.00 3.50 -25.67
C GLU A 122 -17.51 3.36 -25.50
N VAL A 123 -18.03 2.13 -25.49
CA VAL A 123 -19.46 1.86 -25.26
C VAL A 123 -19.90 2.35 -23.87
N VAL A 124 -19.12 2.08 -22.82
CA VAL A 124 -19.42 2.53 -21.46
C VAL A 124 -19.43 4.06 -21.36
N LYS A 125 -18.48 4.75 -22.02
CA LYS A 125 -18.35 6.22 -22.00
C LYS A 125 -19.32 6.95 -22.94
N SER A 126 -19.93 6.24 -23.89
CA SER A 126 -20.90 6.84 -24.81
C SER A 126 -22.17 7.28 -24.08
N ASP A 127 -22.89 8.24 -24.65
CA ASP A 127 -24.10 8.83 -24.04
C ASP A 127 -25.38 8.03 -24.33
N ILE A 128 -25.23 6.75 -24.70
CA ILE A 128 -26.35 5.87 -25.05
C ILE A 128 -27.06 5.33 -23.78
N PRO A 129 -28.35 4.97 -23.88
CA PRO A 129 -29.10 4.41 -22.75
C PRO A 129 -28.49 3.11 -22.20
N PRO A 130 -28.64 2.80 -20.89
CA PRO A 130 -28.04 1.62 -20.26
C PRO A 130 -28.41 0.27 -20.92
N HIS A 131 -29.63 0.13 -21.43
CA HIS A 131 -30.06 -1.09 -22.13
C HIS A 131 -29.28 -1.32 -23.43
N GLN A 132 -29.00 -0.25 -24.20
CA GLN A 132 -28.20 -0.33 -25.41
C GLN A 132 -26.71 -0.57 -25.11
N LYS A 133 -26.20 -0.04 -23.99
CA LYS A 133 -24.85 -0.38 -23.52
C LYS A 133 -24.71 -1.88 -23.28
N ASN A 134 -25.68 -2.47 -22.59
CA ASN A 134 -25.67 -3.90 -22.28
C ASN A 134 -25.76 -4.77 -23.55
N GLU A 135 -26.56 -4.38 -24.54
CA GLU A 135 -26.63 -5.08 -25.82
C GLU A 135 -25.29 -5.01 -26.58
N GLN A 136 -24.71 -3.82 -26.72
CA GLN A 136 -23.43 -3.65 -27.44
C GLN A 136 -22.27 -4.35 -26.73
N ILE A 137 -22.21 -4.28 -25.40
CA ILE A 137 -21.24 -5.04 -24.61
C ILE A 137 -21.49 -6.55 -24.78
N GLY A 138 -22.75 -6.97 -24.83
CA GLY A 138 -23.15 -8.36 -25.09
C GLY A 138 -22.71 -8.86 -26.46
N GLU A 139 -22.81 -8.06 -27.51
CA GLU A 139 -22.32 -8.41 -28.85
C GLU A 139 -20.78 -8.52 -28.88
N ILE A 140 -20.08 -7.57 -28.25
CA ILE A 140 -18.62 -7.66 -28.08
C ILE A 140 -18.25 -8.93 -27.30
N LEU A 141 -19.06 -9.32 -26.32
CA LEU A 141 -18.86 -10.54 -25.55
C LEU A 141 -19.13 -11.82 -26.36
N LYS A 142 -20.05 -11.78 -27.33
CA LYS A 142 -20.33 -12.91 -28.22
C LYS A 142 -19.22 -13.16 -29.25
N GLU A 143 -18.40 -12.16 -29.55
CA GLU A 143 -17.21 -12.34 -30.36
C GLU A 143 -16.11 -13.15 -29.65
N PHE A 144 -16.21 -13.38 -28.34
CA PHE A 144 -15.26 -14.23 -27.61
C PHE A 144 -15.45 -15.71 -27.92
N SER A 145 -14.33 -16.44 -27.95
CA SER A 145 -14.41 -17.89 -28.06
C SER A 145 -15.16 -18.47 -26.83
N PRO A 146 -15.96 -19.53 -27.02
CA PRO A 146 -16.66 -20.20 -25.92
C PRO A 146 -15.70 -20.65 -24.81
N GLU A 147 -14.47 -21.01 -25.19
CA GLU A 147 -13.39 -21.43 -24.30
C GLU A 147 -12.88 -20.30 -23.39
N LEU A 148 -12.71 -19.09 -23.94
CA LEU A 148 -12.33 -17.90 -23.17
C LEU A 148 -13.42 -17.52 -22.17
N SER A 149 -14.68 -17.52 -22.63
CA SER A 149 -15.84 -17.21 -21.78
C SER A 149 -15.96 -18.17 -20.61
N THR A 150 -15.76 -19.47 -20.86
CA THR A 150 -15.81 -20.50 -19.82
C THR A 150 -14.67 -20.33 -18.81
N LYS A 151 -13.44 -20.05 -19.26
CA LYS A 151 -12.29 -19.83 -18.36
C LYS A 151 -12.46 -18.61 -17.48
N VAL A 152 -12.92 -17.48 -18.04
CA VAL A 152 -13.17 -16.25 -17.27
C VAL A 152 -14.25 -16.50 -16.20
N LEU A 153 -15.33 -17.21 -16.54
CA LEU A 153 -16.38 -17.55 -15.58
C LEU A 153 -15.88 -18.46 -14.45
N ILE A 154 -15.03 -19.45 -14.75
CA ILE A 154 -14.44 -20.33 -13.73
C ILE A 154 -13.58 -19.52 -12.76
N GLU A 155 -12.72 -18.63 -13.26
CA GLU A 155 -11.85 -17.81 -12.41
C GLU A 155 -12.65 -16.76 -11.63
N LEU A 156 -13.70 -16.17 -12.22
CA LEU A 156 -14.60 -15.27 -11.49
C LEU A 156 -15.30 -15.99 -10.33
N ILE A 157 -15.80 -17.21 -10.54
CA ILE A 157 -16.47 -17.99 -9.49
C ILE A 157 -15.49 -18.40 -8.38
N ARG A 158 -14.23 -18.71 -8.72
CA ARG A 158 -13.17 -18.98 -7.73
C ARG A 158 -12.90 -17.79 -6.82
N GLU A 159 -12.95 -16.56 -7.34
CA GLU A 159 -12.76 -15.34 -6.53
C GLU A 159 -13.90 -15.09 -5.52
N PHE A 160 -15.04 -15.78 -5.65
CA PHE A 160 -16.16 -15.72 -4.70
C PHE A 160 -16.21 -16.89 -3.71
N SER A 161 -15.36 -17.91 -3.86
CA SER A 161 -15.23 -19.05 -2.94
C SER A 161 -14.14 -18.82 -1.90
#